data_AF-A0A3B9UBK0-F1
#
_entry.id   AF-A0A3B9UBK0-F1
#
_cell.length_a   1.000
_cell.length_b   1.000
_cell.length_c   1.000
_cell.angle_alpha   90.00
_cell.angle_beta   90.00
_cell.angle_gamma   90.00
#
_symmetry.space_group_name_H-M   'P 1'
#
loop_
_entity.id
_entity.type
_entity.pdbx_description
1 polymer ?
#
loop_
_entity_poly.entity_id
_entity_poly.type
_entity_poly.pdbx_seq_one_letter_code
_entity_poly.pdbx_strand_id
1 'polypeptide(L)'
;IQKLARERAKKANLHNRKLRDCKVHYNDIKHDRRLETTLFITEGDSASGSITASRDVQTQAVFSLKGKPLNCYGLTKKVVYENEEFNLLQAALSIEDGLEDLRYNNVVIATDADVDGLHIRLLLITFFLQFFPELVQEGHLYILQTPLFRVRNKQKTFYCYDEREKKSAMESLGGKPEITRFKGLGEISPGEFKMFIGSDIRLEPVMLGKEQIEQLLEFYMGKNTPERQEFIMDHLKIEKDDPAYVG
;
A
#
# COMPACT_ATOMS: atom_id res chain seq x y z
N ILE A 1 -2.24 -8.29 -32.73
CA ILE A 1 -2.08 -7.01 -32.01
C ILE A 1 -1.81 -7.27 -30.52
N GLN A 2 -2.68 -7.95 -29.78
CA GLN A 2 -2.46 -8.35 -28.36
C GLN A 2 -1.12 -9.05 -28.06
N LYS A 3 -0.69 -10.03 -28.88
CA LYS A 3 0.60 -10.73 -28.66
C LYS A 3 1.81 -9.77 -28.68
N LEU A 4 1.77 -8.77 -29.56
CA LEU A 4 2.85 -7.79 -29.75
C LEU A 4 2.87 -6.75 -28.62
N ALA A 5 1.69 -6.33 -28.15
CA ALA A 5 1.54 -5.49 -26.96
C ALA A 5 2.06 -6.21 -25.70
N ARG A 6 1.69 -7.49 -25.51
CA ARG A 6 2.16 -8.34 -24.41
C ARG A 6 3.67 -8.55 -24.42
N GLU A 7 4.29 -8.69 -25.60
CA GLU A 7 5.75 -8.79 -25.75
C GLU A 7 6.46 -7.46 -25.43
N ARG A 8 5.91 -6.31 -25.85
CA ARG A 8 6.43 -4.98 -25.48
C ARG A 8 6.34 -4.72 -23.98
N ALA A 9 5.20 -5.00 -23.37
CA ALA A 9 5.01 -4.87 -21.92
C ALA A 9 5.96 -5.79 -21.14
N LYS A 10 6.17 -7.03 -21.60
CA LYS A 10 7.18 -7.93 -21.01
C LYS A 10 8.59 -7.36 -21.12
N LYS A 11 8.96 -6.78 -22.27
CA LYS A 11 10.30 -6.20 -22.47
C LYS A 11 10.54 -4.96 -21.61
N ALA A 12 9.55 -4.06 -21.51
CA ALA A 12 9.63 -2.89 -20.63
C ALA A 12 9.80 -3.31 -19.17
N ASN A 13 9.05 -4.32 -18.72
CA ASN A 13 9.10 -4.81 -17.35
C ASN A 13 10.34 -5.64 -17.02
N LEU A 14 10.92 -6.37 -17.99
CA LEU A 14 12.20 -7.06 -17.81
C LEU A 14 13.32 -6.10 -17.39
N HIS A 15 13.23 -4.83 -17.82
CA HIS A 15 14.18 -3.79 -17.47
C HIS A 15 13.73 -2.90 -16.30
N ASN A 16 12.53 -3.13 -15.75
CA ASN A 16 12.01 -2.38 -14.62
C ASN A 16 12.66 -2.88 -13.32
N ARG A 17 13.75 -2.23 -12.92
CA ARG A 17 14.55 -2.61 -11.74
C ARG A 17 13.79 -2.51 -10.42
N LYS A 18 12.67 -1.79 -10.38
CA LYS A 18 11.81 -1.61 -9.21
C LYS A 18 10.77 -2.72 -9.06
N LEU A 19 10.46 -3.43 -10.15
CA LEU A 19 9.48 -4.51 -10.15
C LEU A 19 10.16 -5.85 -9.92
N ARG A 20 9.80 -6.49 -8.80
CA ARG A 20 9.98 -7.93 -8.60
C ARG A 20 8.67 -8.61 -8.97
N ASP A 21 8.61 -9.07 -10.20
CA ASP A 21 7.39 -9.62 -10.78
C ASP A 21 6.98 -10.97 -10.17
N CYS A 22 5.73 -11.39 -10.42
CA CYS A 22 5.23 -12.75 -10.20
C CYS A 22 5.04 -13.48 -11.54
N LYS A 23 4.74 -14.77 -11.49
CA LYS A 23 4.67 -15.62 -12.70
C LYS A 23 3.31 -15.55 -13.40
N VAL A 24 2.24 -15.37 -12.64
CA VAL A 24 0.85 -15.30 -13.11
C VAL A 24 0.40 -13.85 -13.10
N HIS A 25 -0.36 -13.45 -14.12
CA HIS A 25 -0.94 -12.11 -14.23
C HIS A 25 -2.45 -12.19 -14.41
N TYR A 26 -3.16 -11.15 -13.98
CA TYR A 26 -4.61 -11.04 -14.06
C TYR A 26 -5.13 -11.17 -15.50
N ASN A 27 -4.42 -10.59 -16.46
CA ASN A 27 -4.73 -10.69 -17.89
C ASN A 27 -4.47 -12.08 -18.51
N ASP A 28 -3.97 -13.06 -17.76
CA ASP A 28 -3.92 -14.45 -18.19
C ASP A 28 -5.25 -15.17 -17.93
N ILE A 29 -6.22 -14.95 -18.82
CA ILE A 29 -7.61 -15.44 -18.70
C ILE A 29 -7.74 -16.97 -18.55
N LYS A 30 -6.69 -17.73 -18.87
CA LYS A 30 -6.70 -19.21 -18.78
C LYS A 30 -6.12 -19.74 -17.47
N HIS A 31 -5.54 -18.88 -16.64
CA HIS A 31 -4.90 -19.30 -15.40
C HIS A 31 -5.86 -19.16 -14.21
N ASP A 32 -6.13 -20.24 -13.50
CA ASP A 32 -7.14 -20.27 -12.42
C ASP A 32 -6.84 -19.28 -11.30
N ARG A 33 -5.54 -19.12 -10.98
CA ARG A 33 -5.07 -18.20 -9.92
C ARG A 33 -4.97 -16.73 -10.33
N ARG A 34 -5.42 -16.33 -11.52
CA ARG A 34 -5.26 -14.94 -12.03
C ARG A 34 -5.91 -13.89 -11.11
N LEU A 35 -7.00 -14.25 -10.43
CA LEU A 35 -7.73 -13.36 -9.52
C LEU A 35 -7.01 -13.15 -8.17
N GLU A 36 -6.08 -14.03 -7.82
CA GLU A 36 -5.24 -13.90 -6.62
C GLU A 36 -4.07 -12.94 -6.83
N THR A 37 -3.86 -12.46 -8.07
CA THR A 37 -2.66 -11.71 -8.40
C THR A 37 -2.65 -10.35 -7.72
N THR A 38 -1.54 -10.03 -7.05
CA THR A 38 -1.40 -8.83 -6.23
C THR A 38 -0.08 -8.15 -6.52
N LEU A 39 -0.10 -6.84 -6.78
CA LEU A 39 1.08 -6.01 -6.76
C LEU A 39 1.14 -5.23 -5.45
N PHE A 40 2.15 -5.47 -4.63
CA PHE A 40 2.45 -4.65 -3.46
C PHE A 40 3.34 -3.46 -3.86
N ILE A 41 2.86 -2.24 -3.68
CA ILE A 41 3.62 -1.00 -3.84
C ILE A 41 4.15 -0.59 -2.47
N THR A 42 5.47 -0.55 -2.32
CA THR A 42 6.14 -0.33 -1.02
C THR A 42 6.90 0.99 -0.98
N GLU A 43 7.02 1.57 0.21
CA GLU A 43 7.70 2.85 0.48
C GLU A 43 9.23 2.82 0.29
N GLY A 44 9.85 1.64 0.26
CA GLY A 44 11.28 1.53 0.01
C GLY A 44 11.81 0.11 0.09
N ASP A 45 13.13 -0.04 -0.10
CA ASP A 45 13.78 -1.35 -0.26
C ASP A 45 13.69 -2.24 0.99
N SER A 46 13.60 -1.65 2.18
CA SER A 46 13.42 -2.40 3.44
C SER A 46 12.09 -3.16 3.45
N ALA A 47 10.97 -2.46 3.30
CA ALA A 47 9.64 -3.06 3.20
C ALA A 47 9.54 -4.02 2.00
N SER A 48 10.10 -3.61 0.85
CA SER A 48 10.20 -4.48 -0.33
C SER A 48 10.91 -5.79 -0.04
N GLY A 49 12.00 -5.75 0.73
CA GLY A 49 12.79 -6.92 1.13
C GLY A 49 11.96 -7.92 1.94
N SER A 50 11.27 -7.43 2.98
CA SER A 50 10.39 -8.25 3.83
C SER A 50 9.30 -8.95 3.02
N ILE A 51 8.59 -8.22 2.16
CA ILE A 51 7.53 -8.80 1.31
C ILE A 51 8.14 -9.77 0.30
N THR A 52 9.26 -9.41 -0.34
CA THR A 52 9.93 -10.28 -1.33
C THR A 52 10.33 -11.62 -0.72
N ALA A 53 10.81 -11.63 0.51
CA ALA A 53 11.20 -12.85 1.22
C ALA A 53 10.01 -13.73 1.65
N SER A 54 8.80 -13.16 1.69
CA SER A 54 7.62 -13.79 2.29
C SER A 54 6.56 -14.21 1.27
N ARG A 55 6.53 -13.53 0.12
CA ARG A 55 5.47 -13.62 -0.89
C ARG A 55 5.36 -14.99 -1.57
N ASP A 56 4.17 -15.29 -2.09
CA ASP A 56 4.00 -16.30 -3.13
C ASP A 56 4.46 -15.75 -4.49
N VAL A 57 5.61 -16.20 -4.97
CA VAL A 57 6.19 -15.79 -6.26
C VAL A 57 5.30 -16.10 -7.47
N GLN A 58 4.27 -16.94 -7.32
CA GLN A 58 3.32 -17.23 -8.40
C GLN A 58 2.38 -16.06 -8.65
N THR A 59 1.84 -15.45 -7.59
CA THR A 59 0.73 -14.48 -7.70
C THR A 59 1.04 -13.12 -7.11
N GLN A 60 2.08 -12.97 -6.30
CA GLN A 60 2.37 -11.74 -5.59
C GLN A 60 3.63 -11.07 -6.15
N ALA A 61 3.48 -9.88 -6.73
CA ALA A 61 4.54 -9.00 -7.20
C ALA A 61 4.84 -7.88 -6.19
N VAL A 62 6.04 -7.29 -6.27
CA VAL A 62 6.46 -6.17 -5.41
C VAL A 62 7.06 -5.06 -6.27
N PHE A 63 6.62 -3.82 -6.05
CA PHE A 63 7.16 -2.62 -6.67
C PHE A 63 7.73 -1.68 -5.59
N SER A 64 9.03 -1.41 -5.64
CA SER A 64 9.74 -0.57 -4.66
C SER A 64 9.79 0.90 -5.11
N LEU A 65 9.10 1.79 -4.39
CA LEU A 65 9.26 3.24 -4.56
C LEU A 65 10.61 3.71 -4.03
N LYS A 66 11.07 4.84 -4.54
CA LYS A 66 12.24 5.53 -4.00
C LYS A 66 11.84 6.89 -3.45
N GLY A 67 11.66 6.95 -2.13
CA GLY A 67 11.22 8.15 -1.45
C GLY A 67 9.76 8.49 -1.75
N LYS A 68 9.38 9.73 -1.43
CA LYS A 68 7.99 10.19 -1.58
C LYS A 68 7.67 10.40 -3.07
N PRO A 69 6.55 9.83 -3.58
CA PRO A 69 6.08 10.12 -4.92
C PRO A 69 5.86 11.62 -5.14
N LEU A 70 5.92 12.06 -6.39
CA LEU A 70 5.56 13.43 -6.74
C LEU A 70 4.09 13.68 -6.39
N ASN A 71 3.78 14.77 -5.67
CA ASN A 71 2.41 15.25 -5.59
C ASN A 71 1.96 15.66 -6.99
N CYS A 72 1.13 14.82 -7.60
CA CYS A 72 0.67 14.96 -8.97
C CYS A 72 -0.68 15.67 -9.09
N TYR A 73 -1.24 16.15 -7.97
CA TYR A 73 -2.50 16.87 -7.98
C TYR A 73 -2.43 18.11 -8.87
N GLY A 74 -3.37 18.24 -9.81
CA GLY A 74 -3.42 19.34 -10.77
C GLY A 74 -2.28 19.36 -11.81
N LEU A 75 -1.40 18.34 -11.84
CA LEU A 75 -0.39 18.19 -12.89
C LEU A 75 -1.00 17.53 -14.14
N THR A 76 -0.40 17.81 -15.30
CA THR A 76 -0.83 17.19 -16.56
C THR A 76 -0.35 15.75 -16.66
N LYS A 77 -1.06 14.92 -17.45
CA LYS A 77 -0.63 13.54 -17.77
C LYS A 77 0.82 13.48 -18.26
N LYS A 78 1.23 14.45 -19.07
CA LYS A 78 2.61 14.55 -19.59
C LYS A 78 3.66 14.57 -18.47
N VAL A 79 3.47 15.43 -17.45
CA VAL A 79 4.42 15.54 -16.33
C VAL A 79 4.50 14.25 -15.53
N VAL A 80 3.37 13.57 -15.34
CA VAL A 80 3.31 12.28 -14.66
C VAL A 80 3.98 11.18 -15.50
N TYR A 81 3.86 11.22 -16.82
CA TYR A 81 4.49 10.25 -17.71
C TYR A 81 6.01 10.43 -17.81
N GLU A 82 6.49 11.66 -17.69
CA GLU A 82 7.92 12.00 -17.64
C GLU A 82 8.55 11.68 -16.26
N ASN A 83 7.73 11.52 -15.21
CA ASN A 83 8.21 11.10 -13.90
C ASN A 83 8.59 9.61 -13.90
N GLU A 84 9.84 9.30 -13.57
CA GLU A 84 10.36 7.93 -13.60
C GLU A 84 9.58 6.94 -12.71
N GLU A 85 9.23 7.34 -11.48
CA GLU A 85 8.50 6.46 -10.54
C GLU A 85 7.12 6.09 -11.10
N PHE A 86 6.36 7.09 -11.57
CA PHE A 86 5.03 6.85 -12.13
C PHE A 86 5.09 6.15 -13.49
N ASN A 87 6.08 6.45 -14.33
CA ASN A 87 6.27 5.76 -15.60
C ASN A 87 6.51 4.25 -15.38
N LEU A 88 7.42 3.91 -14.48
CA LEU A 88 7.73 2.52 -14.14
C LEU A 88 6.56 1.81 -13.46
N LEU A 89 5.77 2.51 -12.64
CA LEU A 89 4.58 1.94 -12.00
C LEU A 89 3.46 1.67 -13.02
N GLN A 90 3.21 2.60 -13.94
CA GLN A 90 2.23 2.43 -15.01
C GLN A 90 2.61 1.25 -15.92
N ALA A 91 3.88 1.15 -16.30
CA ALA A 91 4.39 0.02 -17.06
C ALA A 91 4.29 -1.31 -16.29
N ALA A 92 4.50 -1.28 -14.96
CA ALA A 92 4.33 -2.45 -14.10
C ALA A 92 2.88 -2.93 -14.07
N LEU A 93 1.91 -2.02 -13.99
CA LEU A 93 0.48 -2.34 -13.96
C LEU A 93 -0.12 -2.60 -15.37
N SER A 94 0.52 -2.08 -16.42
CA SER A 94 0.03 -2.04 -17.80
C SER A 94 -1.26 -1.21 -17.97
N ILE A 95 -1.26 0.01 -17.43
CA ILE A 95 -2.46 0.87 -17.35
C ILE A 95 -2.42 2.12 -18.24
N GLU A 96 -1.36 2.33 -19.02
CA GLU A 96 -1.14 3.56 -19.82
C GLU A 96 -2.31 3.86 -20.78
N ASP A 97 -2.89 2.82 -21.38
CA ASP A 97 -3.97 2.89 -22.37
C ASP A 97 -5.33 2.39 -21.83
N GLY A 98 -5.48 2.27 -20.50
CA GLY A 98 -6.67 1.74 -19.83
C GLY A 98 -6.43 0.41 -19.12
N LEU A 99 -7.50 -0.25 -18.66
CA LEU A 99 -7.41 -1.43 -17.79
C LEU A 99 -7.54 -2.79 -18.50
N GLU A 100 -7.73 -2.81 -19.83
CA GLU A 100 -7.95 -4.05 -20.59
C GLU A 100 -6.82 -5.08 -20.38
N ASP A 101 -5.57 -4.59 -20.32
CA ASP A 101 -4.38 -5.41 -20.14
C ASP A 101 -3.85 -5.39 -18.68
N LEU A 102 -4.66 -4.95 -17.70
CA LEU A 102 -4.28 -4.84 -16.29
C LEU A 102 -3.62 -6.14 -15.79
N ARG A 103 -2.45 -6.00 -15.18
CA ARG A 103 -1.58 -7.16 -14.87
C ARG A 103 -1.86 -7.81 -13.52
N TYR A 104 -2.49 -7.12 -12.59
CA TYR A 104 -2.76 -7.63 -11.25
C TYR A 104 -4.18 -7.29 -10.84
N ASN A 105 -4.87 -8.26 -10.25
CA ASN A 105 -6.24 -8.07 -9.79
C ASN A 105 -6.29 -7.17 -8.54
N ASN A 106 -5.26 -7.22 -7.71
CA ASN A 106 -5.15 -6.38 -6.52
C ASN A 106 -3.90 -5.49 -6.63
N VAL A 107 -4.09 -4.19 -6.49
CA VAL A 107 -3.03 -3.19 -6.34
C VAL A 107 -3.04 -2.76 -4.89
N VAL A 108 -2.01 -3.13 -4.14
CA VAL A 108 -1.97 -2.97 -2.68
C VAL A 108 -0.87 -1.97 -2.31
N ILE A 109 -1.27 -0.86 -1.70
CA ILE A 109 -0.33 0.11 -1.10
C ILE A 109 0.10 -0.44 0.26
N ALA A 110 1.40 -0.75 0.39
CA ALA A 110 2.02 -1.31 1.60
C ALA A 110 3.05 -0.32 2.15
N THR A 111 2.60 0.59 2.99
CA THR A 111 3.43 1.59 3.69
C THR A 111 3.49 1.31 5.18
N ASP A 112 4.47 1.92 5.86
CA ASP A 112 4.54 1.88 7.31
C ASP A 112 3.37 2.68 7.93
N ALA A 113 3.08 2.39 9.21
CA ALA A 113 2.02 3.04 9.98
C ALA A 113 2.50 4.33 10.67
N ASP A 114 3.46 5.03 10.05
CA ASP A 114 4.01 6.29 10.52
C ASP A 114 3.60 7.47 9.62
N VAL A 115 4.06 8.67 9.96
CA VAL A 115 3.70 9.91 9.24
C VAL A 115 4.17 9.91 7.79
N ASP A 116 5.30 9.28 7.49
CA ASP A 116 5.88 9.26 6.14
C ASP A 116 5.14 8.24 5.25
N GLY A 117 4.83 7.06 5.80
CA GLY A 117 4.02 6.05 5.13
C GLY A 117 2.60 6.53 4.86
N LEU A 118 1.97 7.23 5.81
CA LEU A 118 0.67 7.88 5.60
C LEU A 118 0.72 8.92 4.47
N HIS A 119 1.79 9.71 4.37
CA HIS A 119 1.95 10.69 3.30
C HIS A 119 2.12 10.00 1.94
N ILE A 120 2.98 8.97 1.83
CA ILE A 120 3.15 8.22 0.58
C ILE A 120 1.85 7.58 0.13
N ARG A 121 1.10 7.00 1.08
CA ARG A 121 -0.23 6.44 0.83
C ARG A 121 -1.16 7.45 0.18
N LEU A 122 -1.24 8.67 0.73
CA LEU A 122 -2.08 9.73 0.18
C LEU A 122 -1.64 10.17 -1.23
N LEU A 123 -0.34 10.27 -1.49
CA LEU A 123 0.19 10.64 -2.80
C LEU A 123 -0.13 9.58 -3.88
N LEU A 124 -0.03 8.30 -3.53
CA LEU A 124 -0.40 7.20 -4.42
C LEU A 124 -1.90 7.15 -4.67
N ILE A 125 -2.72 7.30 -3.63
CA ILE A 125 -4.19 7.37 -3.78
C ILE A 125 -4.56 8.53 -4.70
N THR A 126 -3.96 9.71 -4.51
CA THR A 126 -4.18 10.88 -5.37
C THR A 126 -3.83 10.58 -6.83
N PHE A 127 -2.71 9.91 -7.08
CA PHE A 127 -2.31 9.47 -8.41
C PHE A 127 -3.36 8.55 -9.06
N PHE A 128 -3.82 7.51 -8.35
CA PHE A 128 -4.83 6.60 -8.88
C PHE A 128 -6.17 7.30 -9.11
N LEU A 129 -6.63 8.13 -8.17
CA LEU A 129 -7.89 8.85 -8.29
C LEU A 129 -7.90 9.84 -9.47
N GLN A 130 -6.81 10.58 -9.69
CA GLN A 130 -6.76 11.61 -10.72
C GLN A 130 -6.51 11.05 -12.13
N PHE A 131 -5.68 10.01 -12.25
CA PHE A 131 -5.22 9.53 -13.55
C PHE A 131 -5.83 8.19 -13.96
N PHE A 132 -6.23 7.35 -13.01
CA PHE A 132 -6.77 6.01 -13.22
C PHE A 132 -8.00 5.73 -12.34
N PRO A 133 -9.03 6.61 -12.32
CA PRO A 133 -10.19 6.47 -11.43
C PRO A 133 -10.94 5.14 -11.65
N GLU A 134 -10.94 4.63 -12.88
CA GLU A 134 -11.52 3.33 -13.25
C GLU A 134 -10.92 2.19 -12.42
N LEU A 135 -9.62 2.22 -12.10
CA LEU A 135 -8.94 1.18 -11.31
C LEU A 135 -9.51 1.12 -9.89
N VAL A 136 -9.84 2.29 -9.34
CA VAL A 136 -10.48 2.42 -8.02
C VAL A 136 -11.96 2.01 -8.09
N GLN A 137 -12.67 2.43 -9.14
CA GLN A 137 -14.08 2.11 -9.36
C GLN A 137 -14.35 0.61 -9.52
N GLU A 138 -13.46 -0.09 -10.23
CA GLU A 138 -13.52 -1.54 -10.42
C GLU A 138 -13.06 -2.33 -9.19
N GLY A 139 -12.63 -1.66 -8.12
CA GLY A 139 -12.29 -2.30 -6.85
C GLY A 139 -10.92 -2.99 -6.86
N HIS A 140 -9.95 -2.46 -7.60
CA HIS A 140 -8.61 -3.03 -7.67
C HIS A 140 -7.62 -2.42 -6.67
N LEU A 141 -7.91 -1.25 -6.08
CA LEU A 141 -6.98 -0.54 -5.18
C LEU A 141 -7.26 -0.80 -3.70
N TYR A 142 -6.22 -1.18 -2.96
CA TYR A 142 -6.28 -1.52 -1.54
C TYR A 142 -5.12 -0.93 -0.75
N ILE A 143 -5.30 -0.80 0.56
CA ILE A 143 -4.25 -0.51 1.53
C ILE A 143 -4.00 -1.79 2.34
N LEU A 144 -2.73 -2.18 2.48
CA LEU A 144 -2.35 -3.28 3.36
C LEU A 144 -2.47 -2.84 4.82
N GLN A 145 -3.30 -3.54 5.60
CA GLN A 145 -3.28 -3.41 7.05
C GLN A 145 -2.27 -4.37 7.64
N THR A 146 -1.42 -3.86 8.53
CA THR A 146 -0.46 -4.68 9.29
C THR A 146 -0.68 -4.50 10.79
N PRO A 147 -0.36 -5.53 11.60
CA PRO A 147 -0.56 -5.44 13.04
C PRO A 147 0.35 -4.36 13.63
N LEU A 148 -0.20 -3.59 14.56
CA LEU A 148 0.54 -2.59 15.33
C LEU A 148 1.26 -3.24 16.53
N PHE A 149 0.73 -4.35 17.03
CA PHE A 149 1.26 -5.04 18.19
C PHE A 149 1.32 -6.55 18.01
N ARG A 150 2.27 -7.18 18.69
CA ARG A 150 2.31 -8.60 18.97
C ARG A 150 2.23 -8.80 20.48
N VAL A 151 1.24 -9.54 20.95
CA VAL A 151 1.04 -9.86 22.37
C VAL A 151 1.17 -11.37 22.53
N ARG A 152 2.14 -11.85 23.32
CA ARG A 152 2.39 -13.29 23.44
C ARG A 152 2.78 -13.74 24.83
N ASN A 153 2.59 -15.05 25.08
CA ASN A 153 3.21 -15.78 26.18
C ASN A 153 3.94 -17.01 25.62
N LYS A 154 4.35 -17.95 26.48
CA LYS A 154 5.07 -19.17 26.06
C LYS A 154 4.24 -20.11 25.15
N GLN A 155 2.92 -19.96 25.12
CA GLN A 155 1.99 -20.90 24.48
C GLN A 155 1.23 -20.29 23.29
N LYS A 156 0.87 -19.01 23.36
CA LYS A 156 0.01 -18.32 22.39
C LYS A 156 0.57 -16.95 22.01
N THR A 157 0.35 -16.58 20.75
CA THR A 157 0.72 -15.29 20.17
C THR A 157 -0.51 -14.69 19.49
N PHE A 158 -0.77 -13.40 19.73
CA PHE A 158 -1.78 -12.60 19.08
C PHE A 158 -1.13 -11.44 18.34
N TYR A 159 -1.60 -11.18 17.11
CA TYR A 159 -1.26 -9.99 16.34
C TYR A 159 -2.47 -9.05 16.37
N CYS A 160 -2.23 -7.81 16.81
CA CYS A 160 -3.28 -6.85 17.12
C CYS A 160 -3.12 -5.61 16.23
N TYR A 161 -4.21 -5.18 15.62
CA TYR A 161 -4.27 -4.10 14.64
C TYR A 161 -4.76 -2.79 15.24
N ASP A 162 -5.30 -2.82 16.46
CA ASP A 162 -5.64 -1.64 17.23
C ASP A 162 -5.41 -1.86 18.74
N GLU A 163 -5.52 -0.78 19.53
CA GLU A 163 -5.37 -0.83 20.99
C GLU A 163 -6.46 -1.68 21.67
N ARG A 164 -7.64 -1.83 21.07
CA ARG A 164 -8.74 -2.65 21.63
C ARG A 164 -8.41 -4.13 21.51
N GLU A 165 -7.91 -4.56 20.35
CA GLU A 165 -7.43 -5.92 20.11
C GLU A 165 -6.26 -6.23 21.05
N LYS A 166 -5.32 -5.29 21.25
CA LYS A 166 -4.20 -5.46 22.20
C LYS A 166 -4.70 -5.65 23.63
N LYS A 167 -5.62 -4.82 24.10
CA LYS A 167 -6.20 -4.95 25.44
C LYS A 167 -6.90 -6.31 25.62
N SER A 168 -7.69 -6.70 24.63
CA SER A 168 -8.39 -8.00 24.63
C SER A 168 -7.41 -9.18 24.65
N ALA A 169 -6.31 -9.10 23.90
CA ALA A 169 -5.27 -10.12 23.91
C ALA A 169 -4.55 -10.21 25.26
N MET A 170 -4.29 -9.08 25.92
CA MET A 170 -3.70 -9.05 27.26
C MET A 170 -4.62 -9.70 28.31
N GLU A 171 -5.91 -9.38 28.27
CA GLU A 171 -6.93 -9.97 29.16
C GLU A 171 -7.05 -11.48 28.93
N SER A 172 -7.04 -11.93 27.67
CA SER A 172 -7.12 -13.34 27.29
C SER A 172 -5.91 -14.17 27.74
N LEU A 173 -4.69 -13.61 27.65
CA LEU A 173 -3.48 -14.31 28.08
C LEU A 173 -3.29 -14.31 29.60
N GLY A 174 -3.76 -13.28 30.29
CA GLY A 174 -3.54 -13.05 31.71
C GLY A 174 -2.07 -12.83 32.08
N GLY A 175 -1.82 -12.49 33.35
CA GLY A 175 -0.47 -12.27 33.87
C GLY A 175 0.25 -11.08 33.21
N LYS A 176 1.55 -11.26 32.90
CA LYS A 176 2.40 -10.26 32.24
C LYS A 176 2.88 -10.79 30.87
N PRO A 177 2.05 -10.72 29.81
CA PRO A 177 2.46 -11.14 28.48
C PRO A 177 3.56 -10.21 27.92
N GLU A 178 4.36 -10.74 27.00
CA GLU A 178 5.32 -9.96 26.23
C GLU A 178 4.56 -9.16 25.16
N ILE A 179 4.82 -7.85 25.08
CA ILE A 179 4.20 -6.96 24.09
C ILE A 179 5.32 -6.37 23.23
N THR A 180 5.22 -6.55 21.92
CA THR A 180 6.07 -5.90 20.92
C THR A 180 5.20 -4.93 20.12
N ARG A 181 5.65 -3.69 19.94
CA ARG A 181 5.03 -2.73 19.00
C ARG A 181 5.84 -2.76 17.71
N PHE A 182 5.18 -2.96 16.58
CA PHE A 182 5.81 -2.83 15.26
C PHE A 182 5.80 -1.37 14.85
N LYS A 183 6.96 -0.82 14.44
CA LYS A 183 7.05 0.56 13.96
C LYS A 183 7.02 0.65 12.44
N GLY A 184 7.49 -0.40 11.76
CA GLY A 184 7.51 -0.46 10.30
C GLY A 184 7.50 -1.89 9.78
N LEU A 185 7.19 -2.02 8.49
CA LEU A 185 7.09 -3.29 7.78
C LEU A 185 8.43 -4.04 7.74
N GLY A 186 9.55 -3.32 7.80
CA GLY A 186 10.91 -3.88 7.84
C GLY A 186 11.27 -4.60 9.14
N GLU A 187 10.57 -4.34 10.25
CA GLU A 187 10.85 -4.94 11.56
C GLU A 187 10.22 -6.32 11.74
N ILE A 188 9.24 -6.66 10.89
CA ILE A 188 8.52 -7.92 10.93
C ILE A 188 9.35 -8.99 10.22
N SER A 189 9.59 -10.10 10.91
CA SER A 189 10.35 -11.21 10.32
C SER A 189 9.62 -11.82 9.11
N PRO A 190 10.33 -12.34 8.08
CA PRO A 190 9.66 -12.91 6.90
C PRO A 190 8.66 -14.04 7.22
N GLY A 191 8.96 -14.85 8.23
CA GLY A 191 8.05 -15.89 8.70
C GLY A 191 6.74 -15.35 9.25
N GLU A 192 6.80 -14.22 9.97
CA GLU A 192 5.60 -13.54 10.47
C GLU A 192 4.87 -12.80 9.35
N PHE A 193 5.61 -12.08 8.50
CA PHE A 193 5.04 -11.30 7.41
C PHE A 193 4.24 -12.18 6.44
N LYS A 194 4.72 -13.39 6.16
CA LYS A 194 4.02 -14.37 5.33
C LYS A 194 2.60 -14.66 5.80
N MET A 195 2.33 -14.59 7.12
CA MET A 195 0.98 -14.77 7.65
C MET A 195 0.07 -13.57 7.34
N PHE A 196 0.63 -12.37 7.21
CA PHE A 196 -0.13 -11.14 6.97
C PHE A 196 -0.43 -10.89 5.49
N ILE A 197 0.30 -11.53 4.59
CA ILE A 197 0.04 -11.50 3.13
C ILE A 197 -0.42 -12.85 2.59
N GLY A 198 -0.86 -13.75 3.48
CA GLY A 198 -1.41 -15.05 3.13
C GLY A 198 -2.90 -14.98 2.77
N SER A 199 -3.62 -16.08 3.01
CA SER A 199 -5.08 -16.16 2.78
C SER A 199 -5.88 -15.21 3.66
N ASP A 200 -5.39 -14.92 4.87
CA ASP A 200 -6.07 -14.07 5.87
C ASP A 200 -5.60 -12.61 5.80
N ILE A 201 -5.07 -12.18 4.65
CA ILE A 201 -4.61 -10.82 4.42
C ILE A 201 -5.73 -9.82 4.74
N ARG A 202 -5.39 -8.79 5.53
CA ARG A 202 -6.30 -7.69 5.83
C ARG A 202 -6.04 -6.55 4.84
N LEU A 203 -6.95 -6.39 3.89
CA LEU A 203 -6.93 -5.32 2.90
C LEU A 203 -8.08 -4.35 3.16
N GLU A 204 -7.77 -3.05 3.17
CA GLU A 204 -8.76 -2.00 3.22
C GLU A 204 -8.99 -1.46 1.80
N PRO A 205 -10.19 -1.64 1.21
CA PRO A 205 -10.47 -1.18 -0.14
C PRO A 205 -10.52 0.35 -0.19
N VAL A 206 -9.86 0.94 -1.18
CA VAL A 206 -10.02 2.35 -1.49
C VAL A 206 -11.29 2.50 -2.32
N MET A 207 -12.33 3.09 -1.72
CA MET A 207 -13.63 3.27 -2.37
C MET A 207 -13.89 4.73 -2.71
N LEU A 208 -14.49 4.98 -3.87
CA LEU A 208 -15.04 6.30 -4.17
C LEU A 208 -16.34 6.47 -3.35
N GLY A 209 -16.30 7.40 -2.40
CA GLY A 209 -17.51 7.85 -1.71
C GLY A 209 -18.44 8.66 -2.62
N LYS A 210 -19.64 8.98 -2.11
CA LYS A 210 -20.58 9.92 -2.76
C LYS A 210 -20.18 11.39 -2.57
N GLU A 211 -19.14 11.65 -1.78
CA GLU A 211 -18.65 12.98 -1.47
C GLU A 211 -17.86 13.57 -2.64
N GLN A 212 -17.68 14.90 -2.64
CA GLN A 212 -16.90 15.61 -3.64
C GLN A 212 -15.41 15.38 -3.39
N ILE A 213 -14.91 14.21 -3.82
CA ILE A 213 -13.49 13.82 -3.71
C ILE A 213 -12.57 14.90 -4.30
N GLU A 214 -13.03 15.58 -5.35
CA GLU A 214 -12.32 16.70 -5.98
C GLU A 214 -12.03 17.83 -4.98
N GLN A 215 -13.01 18.25 -4.16
CA GLN A 215 -12.82 19.30 -3.16
C GLN A 215 -11.87 18.86 -2.04
N LEU A 216 -11.95 17.59 -1.63
CA LEU A 216 -11.08 17.03 -0.62
C LEU A 216 -9.63 16.98 -1.12
N LEU A 217 -9.41 16.49 -2.34
CA LEU A 217 -8.10 16.47 -2.98
C LEU A 217 -7.58 17.90 -3.21
N GLU A 218 -8.43 18.83 -3.63
CA GLU A 218 -8.05 20.24 -3.79
C GLU A 218 -7.54 20.82 -2.48
N PHE A 219 -8.26 20.60 -1.39
CA PHE A 219 -7.88 21.12 -0.09
C PHE A 219 -6.58 20.51 0.44
N TYR A 220 -6.43 19.19 0.37
CA TYR A 220 -5.28 18.49 0.97
C TYR A 220 -4.05 18.44 0.07
N MET A 221 -4.21 18.48 -1.25
CA MET A 221 -3.11 18.35 -2.23
C MET A 221 -2.87 19.62 -3.06
N GLY A 222 -3.77 20.61 -2.99
CA GLY A 222 -3.66 21.87 -3.73
C GLY A 222 -2.74 22.92 -3.11
N LYS A 223 -2.80 24.13 -3.68
CA LYS A 223 -1.88 25.25 -3.39
C LYS A 223 -2.36 26.19 -2.25
N ASN A 224 -3.44 25.85 -1.57
CA ASN A 224 -4.07 26.55 -0.44
C ASN A 224 -3.28 26.36 0.88
N THR A 225 -1.98 26.62 0.85
CA THR A 225 -1.10 26.39 2.02
C THR A 225 -1.53 27.18 3.26
N PRO A 226 -1.89 28.48 3.19
CA PRO A 226 -2.32 29.23 4.37
C PRO A 226 -3.58 28.64 5.02
N GLU A 227 -4.62 28.38 4.23
CA GLU A 227 -5.90 27.86 4.72
C GLU A 227 -5.76 26.45 5.29
N ARG A 228 -4.95 25.61 4.64
CA ARG A 228 -4.64 24.26 5.13
C ARG A 228 -3.85 24.32 6.43
N GLN A 229 -2.91 25.25 6.58
CA GLN A 229 -2.16 25.43 7.81
C GLN A 229 -3.08 25.84 8.98
N GLU A 230 -3.95 26.82 8.75
CA GLU A 230 -4.94 27.26 9.75
C GLU A 230 -5.86 26.11 10.17
N PHE A 231 -6.42 25.38 9.20
CA PHE A 231 -7.23 24.20 9.49
C PHE A 231 -6.50 23.15 10.31
N ILE A 232 -5.25 22.83 9.95
CA ILE A 232 -4.44 21.86 10.71
C ILE A 232 -4.22 22.36 12.14
N MET A 233 -3.92 23.65 12.34
CA MET A 233 -3.72 24.23 13.66
C MET A 233 -4.99 24.13 14.53
N ASP A 234 -6.17 24.40 13.95
CA ASP A 234 -7.45 24.33 14.65
C ASP A 234 -7.87 22.90 15.02
N HIS A 235 -7.45 21.92 14.23
CA HIS A 235 -7.81 20.51 14.40
C HIS A 235 -6.69 19.66 15.00
N LEU A 236 -5.53 20.26 15.31
CA LEU A 236 -4.39 19.56 15.88
C LEU A 236 -4.75 19.04 17.28
N LYS A 237 -5.02 17.75 17.38
CA LYS A 237 -5.09 17.08 18.69
C LYS A 237 -3.67 16.82 19.16
N ILE A 238 -3.21 17.63 20.11
CA ILE A 238 -1.99 17.34 20.84
C ILE A 238 -2.28 16.10 21.70
N GLU A 239 -1.73 14.94 21.31
CA GLU A 239 -1.65 13.81 22.23
C GLU A 239 -0.82 14.27 23.42
N LYS A 240 -1.47 14.44 24.58
CA LYS A 240 -0.74 14.64 25.83
C LYS A 240 0.08 13.38 26.05
N ASP A 241 1.41 13.53 26.15
CA ASP A 241 2.28 12.47 26.66
C ASP A 241 1.64 11.88 27.91
N ASP A 242 1.29 10.59 27.85
CA ASP A 242 0.75 9.88 29.00
C ASP A 242 1.89 9.74 30.03
N PRO A 243 1.78 10.36 31.22
CA PRO A 243 2.82 10.26 32.25
C PRO A 243 3.04 8.82 32.74
N ALA A 244 2.21 7.85 32.33
CA ALA A 244 2.43 6.42 32.58
C ALA A 244 3.68 5.82 31.88
N TYR A 245 4.33 6.54 30.96
CA TYR A 245 5.49 6.05 30.21
C TYR A 245 6.81 6.82 30.44
N VAL A 246 6.84 7.77 31.38
CA VAL A 246 8.09 8.36 31.87
C VAL A 246 8.41 7.72 33.22
N GLY A 247 9.06 6.55 33.16
CA GLY A 247 9.69 5.86 34.29
C GLY A 247 11.19 5.81 34.08
#